data_AF-A0A9E3NCA9-F1
#
_entry.id   AF-A0A9E3NCA9-F1
#
_cell.length_a   1.000
_cell.length_b   1.000
_cell.length_c   1.000
_cell.angle_alpha   90.00
_cell.angle_beta   90.00
_cell.angle_gamma   90.00
#
_symmetry.space_group_name_H-M   'P 1'
#
loop_
_entity.id
_entity.type
_entity.pdbx_description
1 polymer ?
#
loop_
_entity_poly.entity_id
_entity_poly.type
_entity_poly.pdbx_seq_one_letter_code
_entity_poly.pdbx_strand_id
1 'polypeptide(L)' 'MASMSEQVAGIAQTQHPLVRRLLAANPGPFTYTGTQTYLVGTRDVAVIDPGPDLPGQVDAIMAAI' A
#
# COMPACT_ATOMS: atom_id res chain seq x y z
N MET A 1 -16.70 -3.14 -14.97
CA MET A 1 -15.40 -2.60 -14.53
C MET A 1 -15.64 -1.95 -13.18
N ALA A 2 -15.05 -2.47 -12.10
CA ALA A 2 -15.14 -1.82 -10.80
C ALA A 2 -14.64 -0.37 -10.96
N SER A 3 -15.44 0.59 -10.49
CA SER A 3 -15.03 1.99 -10.36
C SER A 3 -13.63 2.02 -9.76
N MET A 4 -12.63 2.47 -10.54
CA MET A 4 -11.30 2.72 -10.00
C MET A 4 -11.45 3.92 -9.06
N SER A 5 -11.68 3.65 -7.78
CA SER A 5 -11.39 4.64 -6.75
C SER A 5 -9.96 5.09 -6.98
N GLU A 6 -9.78 6.41 -7.09
CA GLU A 6 -8.47 7.02 -7.27
C GLU A 6 -7.56 6.53 -6.14
N GLN A 7 -6.51 5.79 -6.50
CA GLN A 7 -5.57 5.25 -5.53
C GLN A 7 -4.60 6.35 -5.18
N VAL A 8 -4.60 6.75 -3.91
CA VAL A 8 -3.72 7.81 -3.43
C VAL A 8 -2.48 7.17 -2.81
N ALA A 9 -1.30 7.55 -3.32
CA ALA A 9 -0.05 7.05 -2.78
C ALA A 9 0.12 7.45 -1.30
N GLY A 10 0.70 6.55 -0.51
CA GLY A 10 0.92 6.74 0.93
C GLY A 10 -0.34 6.65 1.80
N ILE A 11 -1.53 6.44 1.23
CA ILE A 11 -2.77 6.27 2.00
C ILE A 11 -3.23 4.82 1.91
N ALA A 12 -3.32 4.15 3.06
CA ALA A 12 -3.82 2.79 3.13
C ALA A 12 -5.34 2.72 2.89
N GLN A 13 -5.77 1.81 2.03
CA GLN A 13 -7.16 1.56 1.68
C GLN A 13 -7.58 0.16 2.15
N THR A 14 -8.65 0.06 2.93
CA THR A 14 -9.23 -1.23 3.34
C THR A 14 -9.83 -1.96 2.14
N GLN A 15 -9.33 -3.16 1.84
CA GLN A 15 -9.84 -4.04 0.77
C GLN A 15 -10.69 -5.19 1.33
N HIS A 16 -10.39 -5.60 2.57
CA HIS A 16 -11.04 -6.68 3.31
C HIS A 16 -10.88 -6.39 4.82
N PRO A 17 -11.72 -6.93 5.72
CA PRO A 17 -11.57 -6.74 7.17
C PRO A 17 -10.17 -7.00 7.75
N LEU A 18 -9.35 -7.81 7.08
CA LEU A 18 -7.98 -8.14 7.50
C LEU A 18 -6.90 -7.68 6.51
N VAL A 19 -7.27 -6.97 5.43
CA VAL A 19 -6.32 -6.57 4.39
C VAL A 19 -6.47 -5.10 4.08
N ARG A 20 -5.39 -4.36 4.29
CA ARG A 20 -5.20 -2.98 3.84
C ARG A 20 -4.17 -2.98 2.72
N ARG A 21 -4.35 -2.11 1.74
CA ARG A 21 -3.41 -1.90 0.64
C ARG A 21 -2.92 -0.47 0.64
N LEU A 22 -1.61 -0.27 0.59
CA LEU A 22 -0.94 1.02 0.52
C LEU A 22 -0.19 1.11 -0.82
N LEU A 23 -0.46 2.15 -1.59
CA LEU A 23 0.20 2.40 -2.86
C LEU A 23 1.50 3.18 -2.62
N ALA A 24 2.63 2.66 -3.09
CA ALA A 24 3.90 3.39 -3.09
C ALA A 24 3.94 4.42 -4.24
N ALA A 25 4.64 5.54 -4.02
CA ALA A 25 4.76 6.64 -4.99
C ALA A 25 5.79 6.37 -6.11
N ASN A 26 5.72 5.19 -6.74
CA ASN A 26 6.69 4.72 -7.74
C ASN A 26 6.02 4.19 -9.04
N PRO A 27 5.15 4.96 -9.72
CA PRO A 27 4.53 4.52 -10.97
C PRO A 27 5.58 4.29 -12.06
N GLY A 28 5.34 3.32 -12.94
CA GLY A 28 6.27 2.98 -14.02
C GLY A 28 5.91 1.70 -14.78
N PRO A 29 6.65 1.37 -15.86
CA PRO A 29 6.35 0.21 -16.70
C PRO A 29 6.28 -1.14 -15.97
N PHE A 30 7.04 -1.28 -14.88
CA PHE A 30 7.10 -2.51 -14.08
C PHE A 30 6.17 -2.52 -12.87
N THR A 31 5.62 -1.36 -12.49
CA THR A 31 4.83 -1.17 -11.26
C THR A 31 3.43 -0.63 -11.54
N TYR A 32 3.10 -0.34 -12.81
CA TYR A 32 1.86 0.30 -13.25
C TYR A 32 1.60 1.62 -12.49
N THR A 33 0.60 1.66 -11.60
CA THR A 33 0.28 2.82 -10.76
C THR A 33 1.24 3.01 -9.59
N GLY A 34 2.06 2.01 -9.28
CA GLY A 34 2.98 1.95 -8.14
C GLY A 34 2.93 0.58 -7.46
N THR A 35 3.95 0.26 -6.67
CA THR A 35 4.00 -0.98 -5.89
C THR A 35 2.86 -0.99 -4.87
N GLN A 36 2.22 -2.15 -4.73
CA GLN A 36 1.11 -2.33 -3.79
C GLN A 36 1.61 -3.05 -2.55
N THR A 37 1.83 -2.31 -1.48
CA THR A 37 2.16 -2.87 -0.17
C THR A 37 0.89 -3.37 0.51
N TYR A 38 0.87 -4.63 0.93
CA TYR A 38 -0.27 -5.20 1.65
C TYR A 38 0.05 -5.34 3.13
N LEU A 39 -0.88 -4.88 3.97
CA LEU A 39 -0.82 -5.02 5.42
C LEU A 39 -1.91 -6.01 5.84
N VAL A 40 -1.50 -7.17 6.34
CA VAL A 40 -2.40 -8.29 6.64
C VAL A 40 -2.44 -8.55 8.14
N GLY A 41 -3.63 -8.52 8.73
CA GLY A 41 -3.85 -8.68 10.18
C GLY A 41 -4.13 -7.35 10.90
N THR A 42 -4.39 -7.45 12.21
CA THR A 42 -4.79 -6.31 13.07
C THR A 42 -4.03 -6.18 14.39
N ARG A 43 -3.24 -7.19 14.79
CA ARG A 43 -2.38 -7.15 15.98
C ARG A 43 -0.95 -7.47 15.60
N ASP A 44 -0.74 -8.68 15.09
CA ASP A 44 0.50 -9.08 14.43
C ASP A 44 0.29 -8.86 12.92
N VAL A 45 0.87 -7.77 12.41
CA VAL A 45 0.66 -7.34 11.03
C VAL A 45 1.81 -7.80 10.15
N ALA A 46 1.50 -8.57 9.11
CA ALA A 46 2.47 -8.89 8.06
C ALA A 46 2.47 -7.78 7.00
N VAL A 47 3.66 -7.30 6.66
CA VAL A 47 3.90 -6.37 5.55
C VAL A 47 4.40 -7.18 4.36
N ILE A 48 3.66 -7.14 3.25
CA ILE A 48 3.99 -7.86 2.02
C ILE A 48 4.29 -6.84 0.93
N ASP A 49 5.44 -7.00 0.26
CA ASP A 49 5.90 -6.13 -0.81
C ASP A 49 5.98 -4.65 -0.39
N PRO A 50 6.93 -4.28 0.50
CA PRO A 50 6.97 -2.96 1.15
C PRO A 50 7.23 -1.80 0.19
N GLY A 51 7.47 -2.07 -1.10
CA GLY A 51 7.86 -1.07 -2.07
C GLY A 51 9.35 -0.71 -2.00
N PRO A 52 9.80 0.19 -2.88
CA PRO A 52 11.17 0.66 -2.91
C PRO A 52 11.52 1.56 -1.71
N ASP A 53 12.81 1.72 -1.44
CA ASP A 53 13.34 2.67 -0.46
C ASP A 53 13.15 4.11 -0.98
N LEU A 54 11.96 4.66 -0.74
CA LEU A 54 11.59 6.04 -1.06
C LEU A 54 11.35 6.84 0.21
N PRO A 55 11.65 8.16 0.19
CA PRO A 55 11.32 9.05 1.29
C PRO A 55 9.85 8.92 1.69
N GLY A 56 9.60 8.63 2.97
CA GLY A 56 8.25 8.51 3.54
C GLY A 56 7.56 7.16 3.33
N GLN A 57 8.12 6.20 2.58
CA GLN A 57 7.49 4.89 2.38
C GLN A 57 7.37 4.11 3.70
N VAL A 58 8.46 4.07 4.48
CA VAL A 58 8.47 3.43 5.80
C VAL A 58 7.49 4.14 6.74
N ASP A 59 7.51 5.48 6.79
CA ASP A 59 6.59 6.24 7.64
C ASP A 59 5.13 5.98 7.29
N ALA A 60 4.80 5.88 6.00
CA ALA A 60 3.45 5.57 5.54
C ALA A 60 3.02 4.14 5.94
N ILE A 61 3.92 3.16 5.86
CA ILE A 61 3.66 1.79 6.36
C ILE A 61 3.44 1.82 7.87
N MET A 62 4.31 2.50 8.62
CA MET A 62 4.23 2.60 10.08
C MET A 62 2.98 3.32 10.57
N ALA A 63 2.51 4.34 9.85
CA ALA A 63 1.26 5.03 10.14
C ALA A 63 0.02 4.18 9.83
N ALA A 64 0.17 3.14 9.01
CA ALA A 64 -0.93 2.33 8.50
C ALA A 64 -1.08 0.97 9.19
N ILE A 65 -0.14 0.56 10.05
CA ILE A 65 -0.19 -0.69 10.84
C ILE A 65 -0.96 -0.50 12.14
#